data_AF-A0A921U8G4-F1
#
_entry.id   AF-A0A921U8G4-F1
#
_cell.length_a   1.000
_cell.length_b   1.000
_cell.length_c   1.000
_cell.angle_alpha   90.00
_cell.angle_beta   90.00
_cell.angle_gamma   90.00
#
_symmetry.space_group_name_H-M   'P 1'
#
loop_
_entity.id
_entity.type
_entity.pdbx_description
1 polymer ?
#
loop_
_entity_poly.entity_id
_entity_poly.type
_entity_poly.pdbx_seq_one_letter_code
_entity_poly.pdbx_strand_id
1 'polypeptide(L)'
;MAFEELLQLLSKSEAVDAKQDEVMRLFMLATAETVASGDLTPGDPEWKAIAARGEALGLQLLAKAAGSVERFTRMAAEYAAIPGGEAVAEAHRRLAASAVALAARAEEYVAFMRDVAVLADSDSESDSDGRPAARRSRRPNARYFGPEWTN
;
A
#
# COMPACT_ATOMS: atom_id res chain seq x y z
N MET A 1 -5.17 -33.78 24.64
CA MET A 1 -6.48 -33.14 24.36
C MET A 1 -6.41 -31.61 24.40
N ALA A 2 -6.29 -30.92 25.53
CA ALA A 2 -6.34 -29.43 25.54
C ALA A 2 -5.21 -28.73 24.73
N PHE A 3 -3.97 -29.22 24.80
CA PHE A 3 -2.87 -28.62 24.01
C PHE A 3 -2.94 -28.93 22.52
N GLU A 4 -3.55 -30.03 22.10
CA GLU A 4 -3.65 -30.40 20.68
C GLU A 4 -4.61 -29.46 19.94
N GLU A 5 -5.76 -29.14 20.54
CA GLU A 5 -6.70 -28.16 20.00
C GLU A 5 -6.06 -26.76 19.91
N LEU A 6 -5.30 -26.39 20.95
CA LEU A 6 -4.56 -25.13 20.95
C LEU A 6 -3.52 -25.09 19.82
N LEU A 7 -2.74 -26.17 19.64
CA LEU A 7 -1.76 -26.25 18.55
C LEU A 7 -2.41 -26.13 17.17
N GLN A 8 -3.60 -26.71 16.96
CA GLN A 8 -4.35 -26.53 15.72
C GLN A 8 -4.79 -25.08 15.51
N LEU A 9 -5.19 -24.38 16.56
CA LEU A 9 -5.54 -22.96 16.49
C LEU A 9 -4.33 -22.09 16.16
N LEU A 10 -3.18 -22.36 16.79
CA LEU A 10 -1.94 -21.63 16.51
C LEU A 10 -1.46 -21.86 15.07
N SER A 11 -1.55 -23.10 14.57
CA SER A 11 -1.25 -23.40 13.17
C SER A 11 -2.17 -22.68 12.19
N LYS A 12 -3.48 -22.58 12.50
CA LYS A 12 -4.43 -21.79 11.69
C LYS A 12 -4.07 -20.30 11.70
N SER A 13 -3.64 -19.76 12.85
CA SER A 13 -3.20 -18.37 12.95
C SER A 13 -1.98 -18.10 12.07
N GLU A 14 -1.00 -19.00 12.08
CA GLU A 14 0.21 -18.91 11.25
C GLU A 14 -0.15 -18.91 9.75
N ALA A 15 -1.09 -19.78 9.35
CA ALA A 15 -1.60 -19.81 7.98
C ALA A 15 -2.36 -18.55 7.57
N VAL A 16 -3.05 -17.88 8.52
CA VAL A 16 -3.70 -16.59 8.25
C VAL A 16 -2.66 -15.50 8.02
N ASP A 17 -1.63 -15.42 8.85
CA ASP A 17 -0.57 -14.41 8.67
C ASP A 17 0.17 -14.61 7.33
N ALA A 18 0.43 -15.87 6.93
CA ALA A 18 1.00 -16.18 5.61
C ALA A 18 0.08 -15.74 4.45
N LYS A 19 -1.24 -15.92 4.59
CA LYS A 19 -2.20 -15.42 3.58
C LYS A 19 -2.22 -13.89 3.52
N GLN A 20 -2.05 -13.21 4.65
CA GLN A 20 -1.99 -11.74 4.68
C GLN A 20 -0.75 -11.22 3.94
N ASP A 21 0.41 -11.87 4.14
CA ASP A 21 1.64 -11.57 3.37
C ASP A 21 1.41 -11.76 1.86
N GLU A 22 0.81 -12.88 1.46
CA GLU A 22 0.55 -13.18 0.05
C GLU A 22 -0.44 -12.19 -0.58
N VAL A 23 -1.51 -11.83 0.12
CA VAL A 23 -2.48 -10.83 -0.36
C VAL A 23 -1.80 -9.48 -0.58
N MET A 24 -0.93 -9.04 0.33
CA MET A 24 -0.17 -7.80 0.13
C MET A 24 0.74 -7.88 -1.10
N ARG A 25 1.46 -8.99 -1.29
CA ARG A 25 2.31 -9.18 -2.49
C ARG A 25 1.50 -9.13 -3.79
N LEU A 26 0.41 -9.89 -3.86
CA LEU A 26 -0.44 -9.94 -5.04
C LEU A 26 -1.06 -8.57 -5.35
N PHE A 27 -1.44 -7.83 -4.31
CA PHE A 27 -1.96 -6.48 -4.47
C PHE A 27 -0.89 -5.53 -5.02
N MET A 28 0.33 -5.56 -4.47
CA MET A 28 1.45 -4.75 -4.99
C MET A 28 1.72 -5.08 -6.45
N LEU A 29 1.75 -6.37 -6.79
CA LEU A 29 1.98 -6.83 -8.16
C LEU A 29 0.89 -6.35 -9.12
N ALA A 30 -0.39 -6.61 -8.80
CA ALA A 30 -1.52 -6.17 -9.63
C ALA A 30 -1.54 -4.65 -9.80
N THR A 31 -1.21 -3.92 -8.73
CA THR A 31 -1.11 -2.46 -8.76
C THR A 31 0.02 -1.99 -9.67
N ALA A 32 1.21 -2.59 -9.56
CA ALA A 32 2.35 -2.26 -10.41
C ALA A 32 2.07 -2.57 -11.89
N GLU A 33 1.40 -3.69 -12.17
CA GLU A 33 0.97 -4.04 -13.53
C GLU A 33 -0.03 -3.02 -14.08
N THR A 34 -1.00 -2.58 -13.27
CA THR A 34 -1.98 -1.55 -13.66
C THR A 34 -1.32 -0.21 -13.96
N VAL A 35 -0.28 0.15 -13.19
CA VAL A 35 0.53 1.36 -13.46
C VAL A 35 1.33 1.20 -14.76
N ALA A 36 1.90 0.02 -15.01
CA ALA A 36 2.70 -0.25 -16.20
C ALA A 36 1.86 -0.34 -17.49
N SER A 37 0.62 -0.84 -17.41
CA SER A 37 -0.30 -0.90 -18.55
C SER A 37 -0.92 0.46 -18.88
N GLY A 38 -0.94 1.39 -17.92
CA GLY A 38 -1.63 2.67 -18.05
C GLY A 38 -3.15 2.55 -17.98
N ASP A 39 -3.68 1.42 -17.50
CA ASP A 39 -5.12 1.21 -17.32
C ASP A 39 -5.72 2.18 -16.29
N LEU A 40 -4.89 2.66 -15.36
CA LEU A 40 -5.19 3.79 -14.49
C LEU A 40 -4.19 4.92 -14.77
N THR A 41 -4.70 6.10 -15.11
CA THR A 41 -3.86 7.25 -15.42
C THR A 41 -3.49 8.03 -14.15
N PRO A 42 -2.34 8.73 -14.12
CA PRO A 42 -2.08 9.78 -13.14
C PRO A 42 -3.27 10.75 -13.03
N GLY A 43 -3.54 11.28 -11.84
CA GLY A 43 -4.70 12.17 -11.59
C GLY A 43 -6.05 11.47 -11.41
N ASP A 44 -6.15 10.16 -11.65
CA ASP A 44 -7.41 9.43 -11.47
C ASP A 44 -7.78 9.33 -9.96
N PRO A 45 -8.97 9.80 -9.54
CA PRO A 45 -9.43 9.67 -8.16
C PRO A 45 -9.53 8.21 -7.68
N GLU A 46 -9.74 7.25 -8.58
CA GLU A 46 -9.69 5.82 -8.25
C GLU A 46 -8.30 5.41 -7.80
N TRP A 47 -7.25 5.95 -8.43
CA TRP A 47 -5.85 5.76 -8.04
C TRP A 47 -5.66 6.18 -6.57
N LYS A 48 -6.05 7.40 -6.24
CA LYS A 48 -5.93 7.95 -4.88
C LYS A 48 -6.71 7.12 -3.84
N ALA A 49 -7.89 6.64 -4.21
CA ALA A 49 -8.71 5.80 -3.33
C ALA A 49 -8.09 4.42 -3.07
N ILE A 50 -7.51 3.79 -4.10
CA ILE A 50 -6.76 2.53 -4.00
C ILE A 50 -5.54 2.73 -3.10
N ALA A 51 -4.75 3.78 -3.35
CA ALA A 51 -3.60 4.17 -2.55
C ALA A 51 -3.93 4.29 -1.05
N ALA A 52 -4.93 5.10 -0.73
CA ALA A 52 -5.34 5.36 0.66
C ALA A 52 -5.87 4.11 1.37
N ARG A 53 -6.65 3.26 0.68
CA ARG A 53 -7.17 2.01 1.27
C ARG A 53 -6.06 1.01 1.51
N GLY A 54 -5.12 0.88 0.58
CA GLY A 54 -3.94 0.03 0.75
C GLY A 54 -3.07 0.50 1.90
N GLU A 55 -2.72 1.79 1.95
CA GLU A 55 -1.96 2.34 3.08
C GLU A 55 -2.66 2.07 4.42
N ALA A 56 -3.97 2.33 4.51
CA ALA A 56 -4.73 2.08 5.73
C ALA A 56 -4.70 0.60 6.16
N LEU A 57 -4.81 -0.34 5.21
CA LEU A 57 -4.70 -1.77 5.48
C LEU A 57 -3.30 -2.12 6.00
N GLY A 58 -2.24 -1.63 5.36
CA GLY A 58 -0.87 -1.87 5.77
C GLY A 58 -0.60 -1.35 7.19
N LEU A 59 -1.04 -0.14 7.50
CA LEU A 59 -0.92 0.45 8.84
C LEU A 59 -1.68 -0.35 9.92
N GLN A 60 -2.88 -0.88 9.59
CA GLN A 60 -3.62 -1.76 10.51
C GLN A 60 -2.85 -3.05 10.79
N LEU A 61 -2.23 -3.64 9.77
CA LEU A 61 -1.43 -4.86 9.91
C LEU A 61 -0.14 -4.60 10.70
N LEU A 62 0.50 -3.46 10.54
CA LEU A 62 1.64 -3.04 11.36
C LEU A 62 1.27 -2.95 12.85
N ALA A 63 0.17 -2.25 13.15
CA ALA A 63 -0.31 -2.14 14.52
C ALA A 63 -0.67 -3.51 15.12
N LYS A 64 -1.34 -4.38 14.34
CA LYS A 64 -1.63 -5.76 14.74
C LYS A 64 -0.35 -6.53 15.04
N ALA A 65 0.65 -6.45 14.16
CA ALA A 65 1.90 -7.19 14.28
C ALA A 65 2.69 -6.78 15.51
N ALA A 66 2.82 -5.47 15.77
CA ALA A 66 3.50 -4.94 16.96
C ALA A 66 2.90 -5.49 18.26
N GLY A 67 1.56 -5.47 18.40
CA GLY A 67 0.88 -6.03 19.57
C GLY A 67 0.89 -7.57 19.64
N SER A 68 1.19 -8.24 18.53
CA SER A 68 1.21 -9.71 18.46
C SER A 68 2.57 -10.29 18.85
N VAL A 69 3.69 -9.65 18.46
CA VAL A 69 5.04 -10.11 18.80
C VAL A 69 5.21 -10.21 20.31
N GLU A 70 4.94 -9.13 21.05
CA GLU A 70 5.08 -9.11 22.51
C GLU A 70 4.20 -10.20 23.16
N ARG A 71 2.95 -10.31 22.71
CA ARG A 71 2.01 -11.31 23.22
C ARG A 71 2.51 -12.73 23.00
N PHE A 72 2.93 -13.05 21.78
CA PHE A 72 3.38 -14.40 21.45
C PHE A 72 4.70 -14.75 22.14
N THR A 73 5.64 -13.82 22.24
CA THR A 73 6.87 -14.03 23.01
C THR A 73 6.57 -14.30 24.49
N ARG A 74 5.64 -13.55 25.10
CA ARG A 74 5.21 -13.79 26.48
C ARG A 74 4.55 -15.17 26.64
N MET A 75 3.58 -15.51 25.79
CA MET A 75 2.92 -16.83 25.85
C MET A 75 3.90 -17.98 25.64
N ALA A 76 4.91 -17.81 24.77
CA ALA A 76 5.96 -18.81 24.59
C ALA A 76 6.74 -19.06 25.88
N ALA A 77 7.07 -18.01 26.64
CA ALA A 77 7.76 -18.15 27.92
C ALA A 77 6.87 -18.82 28.97
N GLU A 78 5.59 -18.45 29.05
CA GLU A 78 4.62 -19.05 29.97
C GLU A 78 4.46 -20.56 29.72
N TYR A 79 4.24 -20.98 28.47
CA TYR A 79 4.07 -22.39 28.14
C TYR A 79 5.37 -23.20 28.25
N ALA A 80 6.54 -22.58 28.07
CA ALA A 80 7.82 -23.26 28.27
C ALA A 80 8.08 -23.65 29.73
N ALA A 81 7.42 -22.98 30.68
CA ALA A 81 7.52 -23.29 32.10
C ALA A 81 6.55 -24.39 32.56
N ILE A 82 5.62 -24.82 31.70
CA ILE A 82 4.61 -25.84 32.01
C ILE A 82 5.09 -27.20 31.48
N PRO A 83 5.08 -28.27 32.30
CA PRO A 83 5.40 -29.61 31.83
C PRO A 83 4.51 -30.05 30.65
N GLY A 84 5.13 -30.41 29.52
CA GLY A 84 4.41 -30.80 28.30
C GLY A 84 3.93 -29.62 27.45
N GLY A 85 4.27 -28.38 27.81
CA GLY A 85 3.92 -27.16 27.07
C GLY A 85 4.92 -26.75 25.99
N GLU A 86 6.01 -27.51 25.80
CA GLU A 86 7.14 -27.14 24.94
C GLU A 86 6.72 -26.93 23.48
N ALA A 87 5.84 -27.80 22.97
CA ALA A 87 5.33 -27.69 21.61
C ALA A 87 4.46 -26.42 21.40
N VAL A 88 3.68 -26.05 22.41
CA VAL A 88 2.84 -24.84 22.40
C VAL A 88 3.73 -23.60 22.48
N ALA A 89 4.74 -23.64 23.33
CA ALA A 89 5.75 -22.59 23.44
C ALA A 89 6.45 -22.35 22.09
N GLU A 90 6.88 -23.42 21.42
CA GLU A 90 7.53 -23.32 20.12
C GLU A 90 6.59 -22.80 19.04
N ALA A 91 5.32 -23.23 19.04
CA ALA A 91 4.31 -22.67 18.13
C ALA A 91 4.13 -21.15 18.34
N HIS A 92 4.13 -20.67 19.58
CA HIS A 92 4.10 -19.23 19.86
C HIS A 92 5.38 -18.50 19.43
N ARG A 93 6.57 -19.10 19.54
CA ARG A 93 7.81 -18.50 18.99
C ARG A 93 7.74 -18.35 17.48
N ARG A 94 7.24 -19.37 16.77
CA ARG A 94 7.02 -19.30 15.32
C ARG A 94 6.03 -18.21 14.94
N LEU A 95 4.95 -18.05 15.69
CA LEU A 95 3.99 -16.95 15.50
C LEU A 95 4.58 -15.57 15.80
N ALA A 96 5.47 -15.44 16.78
CA ALA A 96 6.19 -14.19 17.01
C ALA A 96 7.08 -13.84 15.81
N ALA A 97 7.78 -14.84 15.26
CA ALA A 97 8.59 -14.66 14.05
C ALA A 97 7.73 -14.32 12.82
N SER A 98 6.58 -14.98 12.63
CA SER A 98 5.66 -14.65 11.53
C SER A 98 5.09 -13.25 11.67
N ALA A 99 4.79 -12.79 12.89
CA ALA A 99 4.33 -11.43 13.13
C ALA A 99 5.42 -10.39 12.79
N VAL A 100 6.70 -10.65 13.11
CA VAL A 100 7.82 -9.79 12.68
C VAL A 100 7.93 -9.74 11.15
N ALA A 101 7.85 -10.89 10.49
CA ALA A 101 7.91 -10.94 9.02
C ALA A 101 6.72 -10.21 8.37
N LEU A 102 5.52 -10.38 8.93
CA LEU A 102 4.32 -9.68 8.49
C LEU A 102 4.43 -8.16 8.70
N ALA A 103 5.05 -7.71 9.81
CA ALA A 103 5.33 -6.30 10.03
C ALA A 103 6.22 -5.75 8.91
N ALA A 104 7.37 -6.40 8.64
CA ALA A 104 8.27 -5.96 7.57
C ALA A 104 7.57 -5.88 6.20
N ARG A 105 6.76 -6.89 5.83
CA ARG A 105 5.95 -6.83 4.61
C ARG A 105 4.98 -5.66 4.61
N ALA A 106 4.31 -5.41 5.74
CA ALA A 106 3.34 -4.32 5.84
C ALA A 106 4.02 -2.94 5.76
N GLU A 107 5.26 -2.78 6.23
CA GLU A 107 6.05 -1.57 6.03
C GLU A 107 6.36 -1.35 4.54
N GLU A 108 6.82 -2.39 3.85
CA GLU A 108 7.06 -2.36 2.40
C GLU A 108 5.78 -2.02 1.64
N TYR A 109 4.65 -2.61 2.04
CA TYR A 109 3.34 -2.37 1.44
C TYR A 109 2.88 -0.92 1.64
N VAL A 110 3.01 -0.38 2.85
CA VAL A 110 2.67 1.03 3.15
C VAL A 110 3.54 1.98 2.32
N ALA A 111 4.84 1.75 2.27
CA ALA A 111 5.76 2.56 1.47
C ALA A 111 5.36 2.55 -0.02
N PHE A 112 5.12 1.36 -0.57
CA PHE A 112 4.65 1.20 -1.94
C PHE A 112 3.36 1.99 -2.20
N MET A 113 2.34 1.84 -1.33
CA MET A 113 1.06 2.52 -1.50
C MET A 113 1.17 4.05 -1.40
N ARG A 114 2.12 4.57 -0.62
CA ARG A 114 2.44 6.01 -0.57
C ARG A 114 3.08 6.50 -1.86
N ASP A 115 4.05 5.76 -2.41
CA ASP A 115 4.67 6.12 -3.68
C ASP A 115 3.63 6.21 -4.79
N VAL A 116 2.65 5.31 -4.75
CA VAL A 116 1.62 5.30 -5.77
C VAL A 116 0.48 6.30 -5.50
N ALA A 117 0.29 6.75 -4.25
CA ALA A 117 -0.46 7.97 -3.96
C ALA A 117 0.22 9.23 -4.56
N VAL A 118 1.56 9.32 -4.49
CA VAL A 118 2.31 10.45 -5.07
C VAL A 118 2.17 10.48 -6.59
N LEU A 119 2.23 9.31 -7.24
CA LEU A 119 1.96 9.20 -8.68
C LEU A 119 0.54 9.67 -9.04
N ALA A 120 -0.46 9.35 -8.22
CA ALA A 120 -1.82 9.83 -8.40
C ALA A 120 -1.94 11.36 -8.29
N ASP A 121 -1.12 12.00 -7.43
CA ASP A 121 -1.16 13.45 -7.20
C ASP A 121 -0.32 14.27 -8.20
N SER A 122 0.46 13.62 -9.09
CA SER A 122 1.46 14.28 -9.96
C SER A 122 0.92 15.11 -11.14
N ASP A 123 -0.40 15.31 -11.24
CA ASP A 123 -1.04 16.12 -12.29
C ASP A 123 -1.07 17.65 -12.00
N SER A 124 -0.46 18.13 -10.91
CA SER A 124 -0.55 19.55 -10.50
C SER A 124 0.68 20.43 -10.73
N GLU A 125 1.79 19.94 -11.31
CA GLU A 125 3.00 20.77 -11.51
C GLU A 125 3.60 20.71 -12.93
N SER A 126 2.77 20.71 -13.98
CA SER A 126 3.27 20.98 -15.34
C SER A 126 2.38 21.92 -16.14
N ASP A 127 1.88 22.98 -15.49
CA ASP A 127 1.27 24.10 -16.21
C ASP A 127 1.42 25.40 -15.39
N SER A 128 2.64 25.93 -15.24
CA SER A 128 2.91 27.38 -15.17
C SER A 128 4.34 27.72 -14.72
N ASP A 129 5.28 27.72 -15.66
CA ASP A 129 6.43 28.62 -15.56
C ASP A 129 6.47 29.56 -16.78
N GLY A 130 5.87 30.74 -16.57
CA GLY A 130 6.57 31.99 -16.84
C GLY A 130 6.68 32.51 -18.28
N ARG A 131 5.57 32.84 -18.95
CA ARG A 131 5.59 33.93 -19.94
C ARG A 131 4.38 34.85 -19.80
N PRO A 132 4.55 36.11 -19.32
CA PRO A 132 3.45 37.06 -19.30
C PRO A 132 3.35 37.70 -20.68
N ALA A 133 2.43 37.24 -21.51
CA ALA A 133 2.04 37.96 -22.73
C ALA A 133 0.63 38.53 -22.57
N ALA A 134 0.61 39.75 -22.03
CA ALA A 134 -0.45 40.77 -22.08
C ALA A 134 -1.83 40.37 -22.63
N ARG A 135 -2.83 40.40 -21.74
CA ARG A 135 -4.23 40.65 -22.12
C ARG A 135 -4.31 42.00 -22.86
N ARG A 136 -4.60 41.96 -24.17
CA ARG A 136 -5.09 43.14 -24.91
C ARG A 136 -6.41 42.81 -25.60
N SER A 137 -7.50 43.20 -24.96
CA SER A 137 -8.82 43.28 -25.59
C SER A 137 -9.01 44.63 -26.31
N ARG A 138 -9.44 44.55 -27.58
CA ARG A 138 -10.17 45.54 -28.41
C ARG A 138 -9.45 46.81 -28.89
N ARG A 139 -9.14 46.87 -30.20
CA ARG A 139 -9.99 47.49 -31.25
C ARG A 139 -9.44 47.23 -32.67
N PRO A 140 -10.32 47.17 -33.70
CA PRO A 140 -9.93 46.86 -35.08
C PRO A 140 -9.43 48.11 -35.79
N ASN A 141 -8.30 48.00 -36.50
CA ASN A 141 -7.89 49.03 -37.45
C ASN A 141 -7.81 48.42 -38.84
N ALA A 142 -8.77 48.85 -39.66
CA ALA A 142 -8.84 48.59 -41.07
C ALA A 142 -7.59 49.11 -41.78
N ARG A 143 -7.09 48.31 -42.71
CA ARG A 143 -6.35 48.61 -43.96
C ARG A 143 -5.44 47.42 -44.23
N TYR A 144 -5.34 47.07 -45.51
CA TYR A 144 -4.59 45.94 -46.08
C TYR A 144 -5.37 44.61 -46.20
N PHE A 145 -6.47 44.65 -46.94
CA PHE A 145 -6.74 43.60 -47.93
C PHE A 145 -6.50 44.23 -49.32
N GLY A 146 -5.60 43.62 -50.10
CA GLY A 146 -5.39 43.86 -51.54
C GLY A 146 -5.97 42.69 -52.36
N PRO A 147 -6.39 42.91 -53.61
CA PRO A 147 -7.26 42.00 -54.37
C PRO A 147 -6.60 40.76 -54.97
N GLU A 148 -5.32 40.47 -54.67
CA GLU A 148 -4.56 39.40 -55.34
C GLU A 148 -4.63 37.99 -54.72
N TRP A 149 -5.49 37.73 -53.73
CA TRP A 149 -5.65 36.38 -53.14
C TRP A 149 -6.92 35.67 -53.62
N THR A 150 -6.97 35.40 -54.92
CA THR A 150 -7.71 34.27 -55.53
C THR A 150 -7.04 33.92 -56.86
N ASN A 151 -6.29 32.81 -56.88
CA ASN A 151 -6.14 31.88 -58.01
C ASN A 151 -5.57 30.56 -57.49
#